data_AF-A0A9D2I4B5-F1
#
_entry.id   AF-A0A9D2I4B5-F1
#
_cell.length_a   1.000
_cell.length_b   1.000
_cell.length_c   1.000
_cell.angle_alpha   90.00
_cell.angle_beta   90.00
_cell.angle_gamma   90.00
#
_symmetry.space_group_name_H-M   'P 1'
#
loop_
_entity.id
_entity.type
_entity.pdbx_description
1 polymer ?
#
loop_
_entity_poly.entity_id
_entity_poly.type
_entity_poly.pdbx_seq_one_letter_code
_entity_poly.pdbx_strand_id
1 'polypeptide(L)'
;MAREEGLIEIRPLIPKTVEVTIVGDGDLVLNKMNDVTVRNLTRERKGKAKDGEAPNKWEEIITSLHWFYGKPDDFTEEGFNNALKNNAPCITAFGLKKSFGEAVVRNEIDKYATKFNPSVNIVADKGLIPIKFAAHYIDERLMSPKKGSPVLARLNHFCGWRATFTVSYTENVYSLEQILNIINLAGFGLGIGSGRSSGYGRYHVEGIK
;
A
#
# COMPACT_ATOMS: atom_id res chain seq x y z
N MET A 1 20.15 36.25 43.64
CA MET A 1 19.11 36.15 42.59
C MET A 1 18.68 34.69 42.51
N ALA A 2 17.47 34.38 42.95
CA ALA A 2 16.92 33.03 42.86
C ALA A 2 16.62 32.71 41.39
N ARG A 3 17.07 31.55 40.89
CA ARG A 3 16.65 31.02 39.60
C ARG A 3 15.19 30.59 39.76
N GLU A 4 14.28 31.26 39.06
CA GLU A 4 12.93 30.74 38.89
C GLU A 4 13.04 29.44 38.08
N GLU A 5 12.83 28.31 38.75
CA GLU A 5 12.56 27.03 38.11
C GLU A 5 11.17 27.15 37.46
N GLY A 6 11.15 27.66 36.23
CA GLY A 6 9.96 27.69 35.39
C GLY A 6 9.51 26.25 35.13
N LEU A 7 8.45 25.82 35.82
CA LEU A 7 7.80 24.54 35.58
C LEU A 7 7.20 24.56 34.17
N ILE A 8 7.81 23.87 33.22
CA ILE A 8 7.29 23.78 31.84
C ILE A 8 6.22 22.69 31.82
N GLU A 9 4.96 23.08 31.74
CA GLU A 9 3.84 22.17 31.57
C GLU A 9 3.73 21.73 30.10
N ILE A 10 4.05 20.46 29.82
CA ILE A 10 3.90 19.87 28.49
C ILE A 10 2.46 19.35 28.35
N ARG A 11 1.66 20.01 27.51
CA ARG A 11 0.32 19.52 27.20
C ARG A 11 0.41 18.26 26.32
N PRO A 12 -0.27 17.16 26.67
CA PRO A 12 -0.27 15.97 25.84
C PRO A 12 -0.97 16.26 24.51
N LEU A 13 -0.32 15.93 23.40
CA LEU A 13 -0.97 15.90 22.10
C LEU A 13 -1.86 14.66 22.05
N ILE A 14 -3.18 14.85 22.12
CA ILE A 14 -4.15 13.76 22.02
C ILE A 14 -4.63 13.71 20.57
N PRO A 15 -4.07 12.83 19.72
CA PRO A 15 -4.58 12.67 18.37
C PRO A 15 -5.96 12.01 18.42
N LYS A 16 -6.83 12.42 17.50
CA LYS A 16 -8.09 11.72 17.27
C LYS A 16 -7.84 10.52 16.36
N THR A 17 -8.69 9.52 16.49
CA THR A 17 -8.65 8.30 15.68
C THR A 17 -10.01 8.01 15.09
N VAL A 18 -10.03 7.57 13.84
CA VAL A 18 -11.25 7.15 13.13
C VAL A 18 -10.92 5.92 12.30
N GLU A 19 -11.81 4.94 12.28
CA GLU A 19 -11.71 3.81 11.37
C GLU A 19 -12.36 4.16 10.05
N VAL A 20 -11.64 4.01 8.94
CA VAL A 20 -12.12 4.31 7.60
C VAL A 20 -12.16 3.02 6.79
N THR A 21 -13.30 2.75 6.15
CA THR A 21 -13.45 1.66 5.19
C THR A 21 -13.52 2.21 3.78
N ILE A 22 -12.65 1.69 2.91
CA ILE A 22 -12.65 1.98 1.47
C ILE A 22 -13.01 0.72 0.68
N VAL A 23 -13.70 0.92 -0.44
CA VAL A 23 -14.11 -0.15 -1.36
C VAL A 23 -13.68 0.18 -2.77
N GLY A 24 -13.23 -0.84 -3.50
CA GLY A 24 -12.70 -0.70 -4.84
C GLY A 24 -13.78 -0.47 -5.90
N ASP A 25 -13.63 0.61 -6.67
CA ASP A 25 -14.40 0.87 -7.89
C ASP A 25 -13.81 0.18 -9.13
N GLY A 26 -12.55 -0.25 -9.01
CA GLY A 26 -11.85 -1.05 -10.02
C GLY A 26 -10.85 -2.02 -9.37
N ASP A 27 -10.33 -2.94 -10.16
CA ASP A 27 -9.44 -3.98 -9.65
C ASP A 27 -8.19 -3.41 -9.00
N LEU A 28 -7.83 -3.95 -7.84
CA LEU A 28 -6.59 -3.61 -7.16
C LEU A 28 -5.48 -4.52 -7.66
N VAL A 29 -4.43 -3.92 -8.20
CA VAL A 29 -3.23 -4.65 -8.61
C VAL A 29 -2.13 -4.46 -7.58
N LEU A 30 -1.67 -5.55 -6.96
CA LEU A 30 -0.58 -5.53 -5.98
C LEU A 30 0.58 -6.36 -6.49
N ASN A 31 1.70 -5.71 -6.83
CA ASN A 31 2.94 -6.40 -7.14
C ASN A 31 4.13 -5.59 -6.62
N LYS A 32 4.75 -6.06 -5.54
CA LYS A 32 6.09 -5.63 -5.12
C LYS A 32 7.15 -6.41 -5.89
N MET A 33 8.38 -5.96 -5.83
CA MET A 33 9.51 -6.72 -6.36
C MET A 33 9.60 -8.08 -5.64
N ASN A 34 9.50 -9.16 -6.41
CA ASN A 34 9.48 -10.53 -5.89
C ASN A 34 10.88 -10.99 -5.43
N ASP A 35 10.93 -12.01 -4.57
CA ASP A 35 12.17 -12.45 -3.93
C ASP A 35 13.16 -13.04 -4.95
N VAL A 36 12.66 -13.70 -6.01
CA VAL A 36 13.47 -14.22 -7.12
C VAL A 36 14.23 -13.08 -7.82
N THR A 37 13.53 -12.00 -8.17
CA THR A 37 14.10 -10.82 -8.83
C THR A 37 15.11 -10.14 -7.91
N VAL A 38 14.79 -9.98 -6.62
CA VAL A 38 15.70 -9.40 -5.62
C VAL A 38 16.98 -10.23 -5.49
N ARG A 39 16.87 -11.57 -5.40
CA ARG A 39 18.03 -12.47 -5.34
C ARG A 39 18.92 -12.33 -6.58
N ASN A 40 18.32 -12.32 -7.77
CA ASN A 40 19.04 -12.22 -9.03
C ASN A 40 19.77 -10.87 -9.18
N LEU A 41 19.11 -9.76 -8.87
CA LEU A 41 19.73 -8.43 -8.88
C LEU A 41 20.86 -8.30 -7.86
N THR A 42 20.70 -8.92 -6.68
CA THR A 42 21.73 -8.91 -5.63
C THR A 42 22.97 -9.69 -6.05
N ARG A 43 22.79 -10.84 -6.71
CA ARG A 43 23.90 -11.65 -7.24
C ARG A 43 24.67 -10.92 -8.33
N GLU A 44 23.95 -10.32 -9.28
CA GLU A 44 24.54 -9.54 -10.37
C GLU A 44 25.40 -8.40 -9.83
N ARG A 45 24.91 -7.64 -8.83
CA ARG A 45 25.70 -6.59 -8.15
C ARG A 45 26.92 -7.11 -7.39
N LYS A 46 26.91 -8.37 -6.97
CA LYS A 46 28.05 -9.04 -6.31
C LYS A 46 28.97 -9.77 -7.29
N GLY A 47 28.75 -9.62 -8.60
CA GLY A 47 29.54 -10.30 -9.64
C GLY A 47 29.35 -11.82 -9.69
N LYS A 48 28.27 -12.34 -9.10
CA LYS A 48 27.93 -13.77 -9.15
C LYS A 48 27.01 -14.05 -10.34
N ALA A 49 27.26 -15.16 -11.03
CA ALA A 49 26.41 -15.62 -12.12
C ALA A 49 24.98 -15.89 -11.62
N LYS A 50 24.00 -15.76 -12.53
CA LYS A 50 22.61 -16.18 -12.28
C LYS A 50 22.56 -17.70 -12.28
N ASP A 51 21.68 -18.28 -11.46
CA ASP A 51 21.42 -19.71 -11.51
C ASP A 51 20.81 -20.05 -12.89
N GLY A 52 21.19 -21.20 -13.45
CA GLY A 52 20.68 -21.66 -14.76
C GLY A 52 19.28 -22.27 -14.71
N GLU A 53 18.69 -22.42 -13.53
CA GLU A 53 17.36 -22.99 -13.34
C GLU A 53 16.25 -21.98 -13.67
N ALA A 54 15.18 -22.48 -14.29
CA ALA A 54 13.99 -21.67 -14.54
C ALA A 54 13.34 -21.28 -13.20
N PRO A 55 13.06 -19.98 -12.97
CA PRO A 55 12.47 -19.53 -11.72
C PRO A 55 11.08 -20.12 -11.49
N ASN A 56 10.77 -20.49 -10.24
CA ASN A 56 9.45 -20.99 -9.87
C ASN A 56 8.42 -19.86 -10.01
N LYS A 57 7.46 -20.05 -10.91
CA LYS A 57 6.35 -19.12 -11.18
C LYS A 57 5.58 -18.75 -9.90
N TRP A 58 5.26 -19.72 -9.05
CA TRP A 58 4.48 -19.51 -7.83
C TRP A 58 5.28 -18.76 -6.76
N GLU A 59 6.59 -18.99 -6.67
CA GLU A 59 7.45 -18.19 -5.80
C GLU A 59 7.42 -16.71 -6.23
N GLU A 60 7.49 -16.44 -7.53
CA GLU A 60 7.41 -15.06 -8.06
C GLU A 60 6.07 -14.40 -7.74
N ILE A 61 4.96 -15.13 -7.86
CA ILE A 61 3.60 -14.63 -7.59
C ILE A 61 3.43 -14.40 -6.08
N ILE A 62 3.69 -15.40 -5.24
CA ILE A 62 3.50 -15.33 -3.79
C ILE A 62 4.36 -14.21 -3.19
N THR A 63 5.63 -14.12 -3.58
CA THR A 63 6.55 -13.13 -3.01
C THR A 63 6.41 -11.74 -3.61
N SER A 64 5.56 -11.57 -4.62
CA SER A 64 5.15 -10.24 -5.13
C SER A 64 4.03 -9.59 -4.29
N LEU A 65 3.53 -10.26 -3.26
CA LEU A 65 2.52 -9.71 -2.34
C LEU A 65 3.10 -9.40 -0.96
N HIS A 66 2.44 -8.49 -0.24
CA HIS A 66 2.63 -8.35 1.21
C HIS A 66 1.58 -9.21 1.92
N TRP A 67 2.00 -9.92 2.96
CA TRP A 67 1.17 -10.86 3.71
C TRP A 67 1.14 -10.46 5.18
N PHE A 68 -0.05 -10.42 5.78
CA PHE A 68 -0.21 -9.97 7.16
C PHE A 68 0.39 -10.96 8.17
N TYR A 69 0.11 -12.24 7.98
CA TYR A 69 0.52 -13.33 8.87
C TYR A 69 1.87 -13.95 8.51
N GLY A 70 2.67 -13.24 7.72
CA GLY A 70 3.97 -13.72 7.26
C GLY A 70 3.94 -14.32 5.87
N LYS A 71 5.13 -14.39 5.27
CA LYS A 71 5.34 -14.88 3.91
C LYS A 71 5.05 -16.39 3.86
N PRO A 72 4.24 -16.86 2.89
CA PRO A 72 4.07 -18.29 2.67
C PRO A 72 5.37 -18.95 2.20
N ASP A 73 5.59 -20.20 2.63
CA ASP A 73 6.77 -20.99 2.27
C ASP A 73 6.45 -22.10 1.24
N ASP A 74 5.16 -22.37 1.02
CA ASP A 74 4.69 -23.33 0.01
C ASP A 74 4.50 -22.63 -1.35
N PHE A 75 5.49 -22.77 -2.23
CA PHE A 75 5.51 -22.17 -3.58
C PHE A 75 4.85 -23.07 -4.62
N THR A 76 3.62 -23.47 -4.35
CA THR A 76 2.73 -24.20 -5.26
C THR A 76 1.44 -23.44 -5.50
N GLU A 77 0.63 -23.89 -6.47
CA GLU A 77 -0.71 -23.32 -6.70
C GLU A 77 -1.64 -23.50 -5.49
N GLU A 78 -1.60 -24.67 -4.88
CA GLU A 78 -2.38 -24.98 -3.67
C GLU A 78 -1.93 -24.12 -2.50
N GLY A 79 -0.62 -23.98 -2.29
CA GLY A 79 -0.02 -23.10 -1.29
C GLY A 79 -0.44 -21.64 -1.48
N PHE A 80 -0.48 -21.17 -2.72
CA PHE A 80 -0.96 -19.82 -3.05
C PHE A 80 -2.44 -19.62 -2.71
N ASN A 81 -3.30 -20.55 -3.12
CA ASN A 81 -4.73 -20.51 -2.83
C ASN A 81 -5.01 -20.56 -1.31
N ASN A 82 -4.21 -21.32 -0.57
CA ASN A 82 -4.26 -21.38 0.89
C ASN A 82 -3.82 -20.04 1.51
N ALA A 83 -2.71 -19.47 1.03
CA ALA A 83 -2.21 -18.18 1.48
C ALA A 83 -3.20 -17.03 1.26
N LEU A 84 -3.89 -17.00 0.11
CA LEU A 84 -4.93 -16.01 -0.16
C LEU A 84 -6.08 -16.03 0.87
N LYS A 85 -6.42 -17.21 1.39
CA LYS A 85 -7.47 -17.38 2.41
C LYS A 85 -6.98 -17.08 3.82
N ASN A 86 -5.76 -17.52 4.15
CA ASN A 86 -5.29 -17.58 5.53
C ASN A 86 -4.20 -16.55 5.89
N ASN A 87 -3.37 -16.14 4.93
CA ASN A 87 -2.23 -15.24 5.19
C ASN A 87 -2.57 -13.76 4.97
N ALA A 88 -3.76 -13.49 4.45
CA ALA A 88 -4.35 -12.16 4.21
C ALA A 88 -3.43 -11.23 3.38
N PRO A 89 -3.67 -11.08 2.07
CA PRO A 89 -2.92 -10.12 1.27
C PRO A 89 -3.13 -8.69 1.78
N CYS A 90 -2.11 -7.84 1.66
CA CYS A 90 -2.13 -6.50 2.24
C CYS A 90 -1.78 -5.39 1.25
N ILE A 91 -2.43 -4.24 1.44
CA ILE A 91 -1.90 -2.93 1.02
C ILE A 91 -0.99 -2.37 2.11
N THR A 92 -0.13 -1.43 1.74
CA THR A 92 0.75 -0.78 2.71
C THR A 92 0.17 0.56 3.15
N ALA A 93 0.28 0.85 4.45
CA ALA A 93 -0.06 2.16 5.01
C ALA A 93 0.75 3.28 4.33
N PHE A 94 2.00 3.00 3.96
CA PHE A 94 2.83 3.91 3.17
C PHE A 94 2.21 4.22 1.80
N GLY A 95 1.70 3.21 1.10
CA GLY A 95 1.06 3.39 -0.22
C GLY A 95 -0.19 4.27 -0.14
N LEU A 96 -1.04 4.06 0.87
CA LEU A 96 -2.20 4.90 1.14
C LEU A 96 -1.79 6.35 1.44
N LYS A 97 -0.87 6.54 2.41
CA LYS A 97 -0.40 7.88 2.81
C LYS A 97 0.20 8.65 1.64
N LYS A 98 0.95 7.96 0.77
CA LYS A 98 1.48 8.55 -0.46
C LYS A 98 0.37 8.96 -1.44
N SER A 99 -0.65 8.14 -1.62
CA SER A 99 -1.80 8.45 -2.47
C SER A 99 -2.55 9.69 -1.95
N PHE A 100 -2.80 9.77 -0.65
CA PHE A 100 -3.47 10.92 -0.02
C PHE A 100 -2.66 12.21 -0.16
N GLY A 101 -1.35 12.17 0.14
CA GLY A 101 -0.48 13.34 0.01
C GLY A 101 -0.36 13.81 -1.45
N GLU A 102 -0.35 12.90 -2.42
CA GLU A 102 -0.37 13.25 -3.84
C GLU A 102 -1.72 13.89 -4.24
N ALA A 103 -2.83 13.47 -3.63
CA ALA A 103 -4.15 14.08 -3.86
C ALA A 103 -4.21 15.52 -3.34
N VAL A 104 -3.60 15.81 -2.19
CA VAL A 104 -3.52 17.18 -1.64
C VAL A 104 -2.87 18.14 -2.63
N VAL A 105 -1.75 17.72 -3.24
CA VAL A 105 -1.00 18.57 -4.18
C VAL A 105 -1.71 18.68 -5.52
N ARG A 106 -2.22 17.57 -6.07
CA ARG A 106 -2.82 17.56 -7.41
C ARG A 106 -4.20 18.21 -7.48
N ASN A 107 -4.94 18.25 -6.37
CA ASN A 107 -6.23 18.93 -6.28
C ASN A 107 -6.10 20.35 -5.71
N GLU A 108 -4.88 20.89 -5.65
CA GLU A 108 -4.59 22.28 -5.23
C GLU A 108 -5.11 22.63 -3.82
N ILE A 109 -5.26 21.63 -2.95
CA ILE A 109 -5.66 21.83 -1.54
C ILE A 109 -4.53 22.54 -0.78
N ASP A 110 -3.29 22.11 -1.02
CA ASP A 110 -2.08 22.80 -0.58
C ASP A 110 -0.99 22.65 -1.64
N LYS A 111 -0.08 23.63 -1.71
CA LYS A 111 1.08 23.61 -2.62
C LYS A 111 1.98 22.38 -2.40
N TYR A 112 2.07 21.90 -1.15
CA TYR A 112 2.90 20.76 -0.76
C TYR A 112 2.17 19.91 0.28
N ALA A 113 2.38 18.59 0.26
CA ALA A 113 1.85 17.67 1.28
C ALA A 113 2.57 17.77 2.64
N THR A 114 3.43 18.77 2.85
CA THR A 114 4.26 18.93 4.05
C THR A 114 3.46 19.21 5.31
N LYS A 115 2.26 19.79 5.20
CA LYS A 115 1.32 19.96 6.32
C LYS A 115 0.48 18.71 6.56
N PHE A 116 0.05 18.05 5.48
CA PHE A 116 -0.78 16.85 5.54
C PHE A 116 -0.04 15.65 6.12
N ASN A 117 1.19 15.40 5.66
CA ASN A 117 1.97 14.22 6.07
C ASN A 117 2.22 14.11 7.59
N PRO A 118 2.55 15.17 8.35
CA PRO A 118 2.69 15.06 9.81
C PRO A 118 1.35 15.08 10.55
N SER A 119 0.30 15.66 9.97
CA SER A 119 -1.01 15.80 10.62
C SER A 119 -1.91 14.56 10.49
N VAL A 120 -1.64 13.69 9.51
CA VAL A 120 -2.41 12.47 9.25
C VAL A 120 -1.50 11.25 9.22
N ASN A 121 -1.80 10.26 10.05
CA ASN A 121 -1.09 8.99 10.15
C ASN A 121 -2.07 7.83 9.98
N ILE A 122 -1.59 6.75 9.37
CA ILE A 122 -2.35 5.51 9.25
C ILE A 122 -1.79 4.55 10.29
N VAL A 123 -2.63 4.19 11.25
CA VAL A 123 -2.28 3.25 12.31
C VAL A 123 -2.50 1.85 11.76
N ALA A 124 -1.39 1.15 11.49
CA ALA A 124 -1.41 -0.19 10.92
C ALA A 124 -0.30 -1.02 11.57
N ASP A 125 -0.64 -2.22 12.04
CA ASP A 125 0.35 -3.17 12.53
C ASP A 125 1.30 -3.55 11.39
N LYS A 126 2.61 -3.48 11.65
CA LYS A 126 3.70 -3.68 10.67
C LYS A 126 3.59 -2.79 9.42
N GLY A 127 2.77 -1.73 9.45
CA GLY A 127 2.48 -0.89 8.28
C GLY A 127 1.66 -1.58 7.19
N LEU A 128 0.99 -2.68 7.51
CA LEU A 128 0.22 -3.52 6.58
C LEU A 128 -1.28 -3.47 6.91
N ILE A 129 -2.09 -3.41 5.87
CA ILE A 129 -3.55 -3.36 5.97
C ILE A 129 -4.11 -4.52 5.14
N PRO A 130 -4.68 -5.55 5.78
CA PRO A 130 -5.35 -6.65 5.10
C PRO A 130 -6.46 -6.17 4.18
N ILE A 131 -6.55 -6.76 2.99
CA ILE A 131 -7.69 -6.57 2.10
C ILE A 131 -8.63 -7.78 2.19
N LYS A 132 -9.93 -7.51 2.02
CA LYS A 132 -10.91 -8.53 1.66
C LYS A 132 -11.24 -8.35 0.19
N PHE A 133 -11.52 -9.42 -0.54
CA PHE A 133 -11.81 -9.38 -1.97
C PHE A 133 -12.81 -10.46 -2.34
N ALA A 134 -13.52 -10.28 -3.46
CA ALA A 134 -14.51 -11.22 -3.96
C ALA A 134 -13.87 -12.28 -4.87
N ALA A 135 -12.94 -11.86 -5.73
CA ALA A 135 -12.22 -12.74 -6.63
C ALA A 135 -10.76 -12.29 -6.79
N HIS A 136 -9.90 -13.25 -7.10
CA HIS A 136 -8.50 -13.03 -7.44
C HIS A 136 -8.19 -13.72 -8.77
N TYR A 137 -7.39 -13.06 -9.60
CA TYR A 137 -6.84 -13.67 -10.80
C TYR A 137 -5.44 -13.14 -11.09
N ILE A 138 -4.69 -13.90 -11.91
CA ILE A 138 -3.32 -13.57 -12.29
C ILE A 138 -3.32 -13.19 -13.77
N ASP A 139 -2.84 -11.99 -14.06
CA ASP A 139 -2.65 -11.51 -15.43
C ASP A 139 -1.18 -11.61 -15.80
N GLU A 140 -0.85 -12.36 -16.85
CA GLU A 140 0.51 -12.45 -17.37
C GLU A 140 0.69 -11.49 -18.54
N ARG A 141 1.53 -10.47 -18.35
CA ARG A 141 1.80 -9.48 -19.38
C ARG A 141 3.30 -9.34 -19.64
N LEU A 142 3.65 -9.29 -20.91
CA LEU A 142 4.98 -8.89 -21.33
C LEU A 142 5.07 -7.36 -21.21
N MET A 143 5.86 -6.88 -20.25
CA MET A 143 6.08 -5.45 -20.06
C MET A 143 7.40 -5.04 -20.72
N SER A 144 7.35 -4.02 -21.57
CA SER A 144 8.54 -3.42 -22.17
C SER A 144 9.09 -2.32 -21.25
N PRO A 145 10.21 -2.54 -20.54
CA PRO A 145 10.82 -1.50 -19.72
C PRO A 145 11.41 -0.40 -20.61
N LYS A 146 11.57 0.81 -20.05
CA LYS A 146 12.18 1.96 -20.75
C LYS A 146 13.63 1.70 -21.21
N LYS A 147 14.33 0.77 -20.56
CA LYS A 147 15.65 0.23 -20.94
C LYS A 147 15.69 -1.26 -20.59
N GLY A 148 16.32 -2.06 -21.45
CA GLY A 148 16.53 -3.50 -21.22
C GLY A 148 15.53 -4.40 -21.96
N SER A 149 15.65 -5.70 -21.72
CA SER A 149 14.78 -6.72 -22.33
C SER A 149 13.37 -6.69 -21.74
N PRO A 150 12.33 -7.06 -22.52
CA PRO A 150 10.98 -7.22 -21.99
C PRO A 150 10.94 -8.20 -20.81
N VAL A 151 10.11 -7.88 -19.81
CA VAL A 151 9.95 -8.67 -18.59
C VAL A 151 8.56 -9.27 -18.58
N LEU A 152 8.45 -10.59 -18.43
CA LEU A 152 7.18 -11.24 -18.15
C LEU A 152 6.78 -10.88 -16.72
N ALA A 153 5.75 -10.05 -16.58
CA ALA A 153 5.19 -9.69 -15.29
C ALA A 153 3.92 -10.50 -15.04
N ARG A 154 3.84 -11.10 -13.86
CA ARG A 154 2.64 -11.75 -13.36
C ARG A 154 1.99 -10.84 -12.35
N LEU A 155 0.83 -10.30 -12.70
CA LEU A 155 0.15 -9.28 -11.93
C LEU A 155 -0.98 -9.90 -11.11
N ASN A 156 -0.98 -9.68 -9.79
CA ASN A 156 -2.08 -10.09 -8.93
C ASN A 156 -3.22 -9.06 -8.97
N HIS A 157 -4.39 -9.47 -9.46
CA HIS A 157 -5.61 -8.67 -9.48
C HIS A 157 -6.56 -9.11 -8.37
N PHE A 158 -7.09 -8.14 -7.63
CA PHE A 158 -8.10 -8.35 -6.59
C PHE A 158 -9.37 -7.58 -6.96
N CYS A 159 -10.43 -8.30 -7.28
CA CYS A 159 -11.73 -7.75 -7.67
C CYS A 159 -12.66 -7.63 -6.46
N GLY A 160 -13.52 -6.60 -6.45
CA GLY A 160 -14.46 -6.37 -5.35
C GLY A 160 -13.74 -6.23 -4.00
N TRP A 161 -12.58 -5.58 -4.01
CA TRP A 161 -11.71 -5.47 -2.84
C TRP A 161 -12.20 -4.37 -1.89
N ARG A 162 -11.91 -4.54 -0.61
CA ARG A 162 -12.16 -3.55 0.44
C ARG A 162 -11.06 -3.60 1.49
N ALA A 163 -10.79 -2.46 2.10
CA ALA A 163 -9.80 -2.33 3.16
C ALA A 163 -10.34 -1.42 4.26
N THR A 164 -10.09 -1.81 5.50
CA THR A 164 -10.45 -1.02 6.69
C THR A 164 -9.18 -0.70 7.44
N PHE A 165 -8.96 0.58 7.74
CA PHE A 165 -7.76 1.05 8.43
C PHE A 165 -8.06 2.23 9.35
N THR A 166 -7.26 2.38 10.40
CA THR A 166 -7.40 3.47 11.35
C THR A 166 -6.56 4.67 10.93
N VAL A 167 -7.19 5.84 10.86
CA VAL A 167 -6.52 7.11 10.66
C VAL A 167 -6.39 7.81 12.00
N SER A 168 -5.17 8.20 12.35
CA SER A 168 -4.87 9.06 13.49
C SER A 168 -4.52 10.46 12.97
N TYR A 169 -5.20 11.48 13.48
CA TYR A 169 -5.06 12.84 12.99
C TYR A 169 -5.16 13.90 14.09
N THR A 170 -4.67 15.10 13.78
CA THR A 170 -4.78 16.27 14.64
C THR A 170 -5.68 17.32 13.98
N GLU A 171 -6.74 17.75 14.67
CA GLU A 171 -7.73 18.70 14.14
C GLU A 171 -7.24 20.14 13.96
N ASN A 172 -6.02 20.44 14.41
CA ASN A 172 -5.44 21.76 14.28
C ASN A 172 -5.05 22.12 12.83
N VAL A 173 -4.91 21.14 11.93
CA VAL A 173 -4.53 21.36 10.52
C VAL A 173 -5.65 20.98 9.56
N TYR A 174 -6.22 19.77 9.69
CA TYR A 174 -7.32 19.32 8.85
C TYR A 174 -8.47 18.79 9.71
N SER A 175 -9.70 19.15 9.35
CA SER A 175 -10.90 18.52 9.91
C SER A 175 -11.04 17.08 9.41
N LEU A 176 -11.83 16.28 10.13
CA LEU A 176 -12.15 14.92 9.68
C LEU A 176 -12.78 14.92 8.28
N GLU A 177 -13.71 15.83 8.02
CA GLU A 177 -14.37 15.97 6.72
C GLU A 177 -13.37 16.25 5.60
N GLN A 178 -12.40 17.15 5.83
CA GLN A 178 -11.33 17.43 4.86
C GLN A 178 -10.48 16.20 4.60
N ILE A 179 -10.14 15.43 5.63
CA ILE A 179 -9.37 14.18 5.49
C ILE A 179 -10.15 13.16 4.67
N LEU A 180 -11.44 12.96 4.95
CA LEU A 180 -12.29 12.03 4.19
C LEU A 180 -12.45 12.45 2.73
N ASN A 181 -12.60 13.75 2.47
CA ASN A 181 -12.64 14.29 1.11
C ASN A 181 -11.31 14.08 0.38
N ILE A 182 -10.17 14.27 1.04
CA ILE A 182 -8.85 13.97 0.47
C ILE A 182 -8.72 12.48 0.13
N ILE A 183 -9.20 11.59 1.00
CA ILE A 183 -9.19 10.13 0.76
C ILE A 183 -10.07 9.78 -0.46
N ASN A 184 -11.26 10.37 -0.57
CA ASN A 184 -12.13 10.18 -1.75
C ASN A 184 -11.49 10.71 -3.04
N LEU A 185 -10.91 11.93 -3.01
CA LEU A 185 -10.19 12.50 -4.15
C LEU A 185 -8.99 11.65 -4.55
N ALA A 186 -8.28 11.08 -3.58
CA ALA A 186 -7.21 10.14 -3.85
C ALA A 186 -7.74 8.86 -4.52
N GLY A 187 -8.85 8.31 -4.04
CA GLY A 187 -9.49 7.13 -4.62
C GLY A 187 -9.96 7.34 -6.06
N PHE A 188 -10.64 8.45 -6.33
CA PHE A 188 -11.10 8.82 -7.66
C PHE A 188 -9.95 9.21 -8.60
N GLY A 189 -9.10 10.14 -8.18
CA GLY A 189 -8.11 10.82 -9.02
C GLY A 189 -6.75 10.11 -9.12
N LEU A 190 -6.37 9.31 -8.12
CA LEU A 190 -5.07 8.62 -8.10
C LEU A 190 -5.12 7.09 -8.03
N GLY A 191 -5.98 6.51 -7.19
CA GLY A 191 -5.95 5.10 -6.83
C GLY A 191 -4.70 4.68 -6.03
N ILE A 192 -4.61 3.39 -5.74
CA ILE A 192 -3.53 2.75 -4.97
C ILE A 192 -3.00 1.49 -5.67
N GLY A 193 -1.85 0.99 -5.25
CA GLY A 193 -1.21 -0.18 -5.86
C GLY A 193 -0.50 0.14 -7.18
N SER A 194 -0.38 -0.89 -8.03
CA SER A 194 0.29 -0.83 -9.33
C SER A 194 -0.69 -0.51 -10.46
N GLY A 195 -0.21 0.07 -11.55
CA GLY A 195 -1.05 0.33 -12.73
C GLY A 195 -2.11 1.43 -12.57
N ARG A 196 -1.92 2.35 -11.61
CA ARG A 196 -2.84 3.48 -11.31
C ARG A 196 -3.24 4.31 -12.55
N SER A 197 -2.31 4.52 -13.47
CA SER A 197 -2.55 5.26 -14.73
C SER A 197 -3.51 4.55 -15.68
N SER A 198 -3.67 3.24 -15.54
CA SER A 198 -4.60 2.41 -16.30
C SER A 198 -5.96 2.25 -15.61
N GLY A 199 -6.19 2.98 -14.51
CA GLY A 199 -7.45 2.92 -13.77
C GLY A 199 -7.52 1.85 -12.68
N TYR A 200 -6.43 1.13 -12.41
CA TYR A 200 -6.40 0.16 -11.31
C TYR A 200 -6.33 0.81 -9.93
N GLY A 201 -6.94 0.14 -8.95
CA GLY A 201 -6.92 0.52 -7.54
C GLY A 201 -7.68 1.81 -7.23
N ARG A 202 -8.69 2.16 -8.03
CA ARG A 202 -9.66 3.23 -7.73
C ARG A 202 -10.59 2.77 -6.61
N TYR A 203 -11.02 3.70 -5.77
CA TYR A 203 -11.89 3.42 -4.63
C TYR A 203 -12.66 4.67 -4.21
N HIS A 204 -13.65 4.44 -3.34
CA HIS A 204 -14.29 5.48 -2.55
C HIS A 204 -14.39 5.04 -1.08
N VAL A 205 -14.65 6.00 -0.20
CA VAL A 205 -14.94 5.76 1.21
C VAL A 205 -16.37 5.23 1.33
N GLU A 206 -16.52 4.02 1.86
CA GLU A 206 -17.82 3.39 2.12
C GLU A 206 -18.40 3.82 3.47
N GLY A 207 -17.55 3.98 4.48
CA GLY A 207 -18.00 4.35 5.82
C GLY A 207 -16.87 4.62 6.81
N ILE A 208 -17.27 5.20 7.94
CA ILE A 208 -16.40 5.51 9.07
C ILE A 208 -16.97 4.94 10.37
N LYS A 209 -16.11 4.60 11.33
CA LYS A 209 -16.48 4.19 12.69
C LYS A 209 -15.59 4.87 13.73
#